data_AF-A0A3C0IQC6-F1
#
_entry.id   AF-A0A3C0IQC6-F1
#
_cell.length_a   1.000
_cell.length_b   1.000
_cell.length_c   1.000
_cell.angle_alpha   90.00
_cell.angle_beta   90.00
_cell.angle_gamma   90.00
#
_symmetry.space_group_name_H-M   'P 1'
#
loop_
_entity.id
_entity.type
_entity.pdbx_description
1 polymer ?
#
loop_
_entity_poly.entity_id
_entity_poly.type
_entity_poly.pdbx_seq_one_letter_code
_entity_poly.pdbx_strand_id
1 'polypeptide(L)'
;MLTKLPYRWRPFVLGFLYSMPVQLLLLHVRKYQILLIFWYILAATVSGGFMSSYGASSLFLAPEYLGEVNGIGTAIVGFCVGIFIMSWNITTFILHSKDIRFLATTAQPFLKYCINNAVLPILFLLLYLVKALQYI
;
A
#
# COMPACT_ATOMS: atom_id res chain seq x y z
N MET A 1 -2.80 -20.20 -20.70
CA MET A 1 -1.93 -20.40 -19.53
C MET A 1 -2.61 -21.20 -18.40
N LEU A 2 -3.91 -21.02 -18.11
CA LEU A 2 -4.63 -21.71 -17.02
C LEU A 2 -5.12 -23.15 -17.33
N THR A 3 -4.97 -23.62 -18.57
CA THR A 3 -5.46 -24.95 -19.01
C THR A 3 -4.57 -26.13 -18.58
N LYS A 4 -3.36 -25.88 -18.07
CA LYS A 4 -2.43 -26.95 -17.64
C LYS A 4 -2.51 -27.32 -16.15
N LEU A 5 -3.41 -26.71 -15.37
CA LEU A 5 -3.55 -26.99 -13.93
C LEU A 5 -4.44 -28.24 -13.67
N PRO A 6 -4.09 -29.08 -12.67
CA PRO A 6 -4.91 -30.23 -12.26
C PRO A 6 -6.30 -29.79 -11.79
N TYR A 7 -7.36 -30.49 -12.22
CA TYR A 7 -8.78 -30.16 -11.92
C TYR A 7 -9.04 -29.81 -10.44
N ARG A 8 -8.41 -30.54 -9.51
CA ARG A 8 -8.55 -30.33 -8.05
C ARG A 8 -8.09 -28.95 -7.55
N TRP A 9 -7.06 -28.37 -8.16
CA TRP A 9 -6.45 -27.11 -7.72
C TRP A 9 -6.95 -25.89 -8.50
N ARG A 10 -7.56 -26.11 -9.67
CA ARG A 10 -8.15 -25.05 -10.49
C ARG A 10 -9.08 -24.09 -9.74
N PRO A 11 -10.07 -24.55 -8.94
CA PRO A 11 -10.99 -23.63 -8.28
C PRO A 11 -10.29 -22.74 -7.24
N PHE A 12 -9.25 -23.23 -6.57
CA PHE A 12 -8.48 -22.45 -5.60
C PHE A 12 -7.64 -21.36 -6.27
N VAL A 13 -6.93 -21.72 -7.35
CA VAL A 13 -6.11 -20.76 -8.11
C VAL A 13 -6.98 -19.69 -8.77
N LEU A 14 -8.12 -20.10 -9.34
CA LEU A 14 -9.10 -19.17 -9.90
C LEU A 14 -9.69 -18.29 -8.79
N GLY A 15 -10.13 -18.86 -7.67
CA GLY A 15 -10.67 -18.10 -6.54
C GLY A 15 -9.69 -17.04 -6.01
N PHE A 16 -8.40 -17.36 -5.93
CA PHE A 16 -7.37 -16.41 -5.53
C PHE A 16 -7.16 -15.29 -6.56
N LEU A 17 -7.02 -15.63 -7.85
CA LEU A 17 -6.80 -14.63 -8.92
C LEU A 17 -8.03 -13.73 -9.13
N TYR A 18 -9.23 -14.28 -8.97
CA TYR A 18 -10.49 -13.53 -9.07
C TYR A 18 -10.94 -12.94 -7.73
N SER A 19 -10.12 -13.00 -6.69
CA SER A 19 -10.40 -12.32 -5.43
C SER A 19 -10.32 -10.81 -5.61
N MET A 20 -11.19 -10.07 -4.92
CA MET A 20 -11.26 -8.61 -5.00
C MET A 20 -9.92 -7.91 -4.72
N PRO A 21 -9.10 -8.31 -3.71
CA PRO A 21 -7.81 -7.67 -3.46
C PRO A 21 -6.83 -7.82 -4.63
N VAL A 22 -6.75 -9.01 -5.23
CA VAL A 22 -5.86 -9.27 -6.37
C VAL A 22 -6.34 -8.52 -7.61
N GLN A 23 -7.65 -8.51 -7.86
CA GLN A 23 -8.24 -7.75 -8.96
C GLN A 23 -7.99 -6.25 -8.83
N LEU A 24 -8.11 -5.70 -7.62
CA LEU A 24 -7.79 -4.29 -7.35
C LEU A 24 -6.33 -3.99 -7.65
N LEU A 25 -5.38 -4.79 -7.17
CA LEU A 25 -3.96 -4.60 -7.47
C LEU A 25 -3.68 -4.57 -8.97
N LEU A 26 -4.22 -5.54 -9.72
CA LEU A 26 -4.08 -5.59 -11.17
C LEU A 26 -4.72 -4.36 -11.84
N LEU A 27 -5.82 -3.85 -11.29
CA LEU A 27 -6.51 -2.67 -11.81
C LEU A 27 -5.67 -1.39 -11.66
N HIS A 28 -4.96 -1.21 -10.53
CA HIS A 28 -4.04 -0.07 -10.34
C HIS A 28 -2.93 -0.07 -11.39
N VAL A 29 -2.33 -1.24 -11.65
CA VAL A 29 -1.26 -1.40 -12.66
C VAL A 29 -1.77 -1.14 -14.08
N ARG A 30 -3.04 -1.46 -14.36
CA ARG A 30 -3.62 -1.33 -15.70
C ARG A 30 -4.14 0.08 -16.02
N LYS A 31 -4.81 0.76 -15.08
CA LYS A 31 -5.50 2.05 -15.34
C LYS A 31 -4.81 3.26 -14.72
N TYR A 32 -4.17 3.14 -13.54
CA TYR A 32 -3.73 4.28 -12.74
C TYR A 32 -2.27 4.14 -12.27
N GLN A 33 -1.37 3.89 -13.21
CA GLN A 33 0.07 3.67 -12.97
C GLN A 33 0.73 4.85 -12.25
N ILE A 34 0.30 6.08 -12.53
CA ILE A 34 0.85 7.29 -11.91
C ILE A 34 0.72 7.26 -10.38
N LEU A 35 -0.36 6.68 -9.84
CA LEU A 35 -0.56 6.61 -8.39
C LEU A 35 0.42 5.62 -7.73
N LEU A 36 0.89 4.62 -8.46
CA LEU A 36 1.89 3.66 -7.98
C LEU A 36 3.28 4.27 -7.86
N ILE A 37 3.57 5.36 -8.58
CA ILE A 37 4.86 6.06 -8.48
C ILE A 37 5.07 6.61 -7.07
N PHE A 38 4.02 7.13 -6.43
CA PHE A 38 4.13 7.63 -5.04
C PHE A 38 4.51 6.52 -4.07
N TRP A 39 3.93 5.32 -4.22
CA TRP A 39 4.32 4.14 -3.44
C TRP A 39 5.75 3.72 -3.71
N TYR A 40 6.16 3.71 -4.99
CA TYR A 40 7.52 3.35 -5.38
C TYR A 40 8.54 4.32 -4.76
N ILE A 41 8.32 5.63 -4.85
CA ILE A 41 9.22 6.63 -4.26
C ILE A 41 9.32 6.45 -2.75
N LEU A 42 8.20 6.28 -2.04
CA LEU A 42 8.22 6.04 -0.60
C LEU A 42 9.00 4.77 -0.24
N ALA A 43 8.75 3.66 -0.93
CA ALA A 43 9.47 2.41 -0.70
C ALA A 43 10.97 2.56 -1.04
N ALA A 44 11.31 3.26 -2.12
CA ALA A 44 12.70 3.51 -2.52
C ALA A 44 13.45 4.35 -1.47
N THR A 45 12.82 5.41 -0.95
CA THR A 45 13.41 6.25 0.12
C THR A 45 13.66 5.45 1.38
N VAL A 46 12.68 4.70 1.86
CA VAL A 46 12.80 3.87 3.08
C VAL A 46 13.83 2.75 2.89
N SER A 47 13.96 2.21 1.69
CA SER A 47 14.98 1.20 1.38
C SER A 47 16.40 1.75 1.23
N GLY A 48 16.58 3.08 1.19
CA GLY A 48 17.87 3.74 0.94
C GLY A 48 18.26 3.82 -0.54
N GLY A 49 17.37 3.42 -1.46
CA GLY A 49 17.58 3.51 -2.91
C GLY A 49 17.31 4.90 -3.50
N PHE A 50 16.74 5.82 -2.72
CA PHE A 50 16.45 7.19 -3.14
C PHE A 50 16.93 8.21 -2.12
N MET A 51 17.68 9.22 -2.59
CA MET A 51 18.19 10.34 -1.78
C MET A 51 18.96 9.94 -0.51
N SER A 52 19.64 8.79 -0.51
CA SER A 52 20.42 8.31 0.64
C SER A 52 21.56 9.26 1.02
N SER A 53 22.23 9.88 0.04
CA SER A 53 23.27 10.90 0.29
C SER A 53 22.75 12.14 1.03
N TYR A 54 21.44 12.39 1.01
CA TYR A 54 20.78 13.48 1.73
C TYR A 54 20.15 13.03 3.07
N GLY A 55 20.39 11.78 3.49
CA GLY A 55 19.84 11.24 4.73
C GLY A 55 18.33 10.98 4.70
N ALA A 56 17.72 10.91 3.51
CA ALA A 56 16.26 10.76 3.40
C ALA A 56 15.76 9.50 4.10
N SER A 57 16.47 8.37 4.01
CA SER A 57 16.13 7.16 4.76
C SER A 57 16.21 7.36 6.28
N SER A 58 17.19 8.11 6.78
CA SER A 58 17.32 8.44 8.21
C SER A 58 16.11 9.23 8.70
N LEU A 59 15.64 10.22 7.94
CA LEU A 59 14.46 11.01 8.30
C LEU A 59 13.18 10.16 8.39
N PHE A 60 13.08 9.07 7.64
CA PHE A 60 11.95 8.16 7.73
C PHE A 60 12.10 7.14 8.87
N LEU A 61 13.30 6.62 9.12
CA LEU A 61 13.54 5.50 10.05
C LEU A 61 13.87 5.97 11.48
N ALA A 62 14.61 7.06 11.62
CA ALA A 62 14.94 7.73 12.88
C ALA A 62 14.73 9.25 12.72
N PRO A 63 13.46 9.69 12.64
CA PRO A 63 13.14 11.09 12.42
C PRO A 63 13.70 11.97 13.53
N GLU A 64 14.56 12.91 13.13
CA GLU A 64 15.09 13.95 13.98
C GLU A 64 14.13 15.14 14.01
N TYR A 65 13.74 15.55 15.21
CA TYR A 65 12.88 16.72 15.42
C TYR A 65 13.57 17.65 16.43
N LEU A 66 13.82 18.89 16.01
CA LEU A 66 14.55 19.90 16.80
C LEU A 66 15.95 19.47 17.26
N GLY A 67 16.67 18.68 16.46
CA GLY A 67 18.03 18.24 16.80
C GLY A 67 18.10 16.90 17.55
N GLU A 68 16.95 16.31 17.89
CA GLU A 68 16.87 15.08 18.67
C GLU A 68 15.97 14.03 18.03
N VAL A 69 16.37 12.76 18.13
CA VAL A 69 15.54 11.63 17.72
C VAL A 69 14.62 11.26 18.88
N ASN A 70 13.34 11.66 18.78
CA ASN A 70 12.35 11.46 19.82
C ASN A 70 11.07 10.81 19.28
N GLY A 71 10.21 10.38 20.22
CA GLY A 71 8.92 9.77 19.89
C GLY A 71 7.97 10.71 19.12
N ILE A 72 8.14 12.03 19.27
CA ILE A 72 7.29 13.03 18.58
C ILE A 72 7.61 13.04 17.08
N GLY A 73 8.89 13.07 16.70
CA GLY A 73 9.30 12.96 15.30
C GLY A 73 8.75 11.69 14.65
N THR A 74 8.82 10.58 15.38
CA THR A 74 8.28 9.29 14.93
C THR A 74 6.76 9.33 14.77
N ALA A 75 6.04 9.97 15.70
CA ALA A 75 4.59 10.14 15.62
C ALA A 75 4.17 11.02 14.42
N ILE A 76 4.92 12.09 14.12
CA ILE A 76 4.66 12.95 12.96
C ILE A 76 4.79 12.14 11.67
N VAL A 77 5.89 11.40 11.50
CA VAL A 77 6.09 10.53 10.32
C VAL A 77 4.97 9.49 10.22
N GLY A 78 4.62 8.83 11.33
CA GLY A 78 3.52 7.86 11.39
C GLY A 78 2.17 8.46 10.98
N PHE A 79 1.86 9.68 11.44
CA PHE A 79 0.64 10.38 11.09
C PHE A 79 0.61 10.78 9.61
N CYS A 80 1.73 11.28 9.06
CA CYS A 80 1.86 11.58 7.64
C CYS A 80 1.67 10.33 6.77
N VAL A 81 2.28 9.20 7.14
CA VAL A 81 2.08 7.92 6.47
C VAL A 81 0.62 7.47 6.57
N GLY A 82 -0.02 7.62 7.72
CA GLY A 82 -1.44 7.32 7.92
C GLY A 82 -2.36 8.16 7.03
N ILE A 83 -2.12 9.47 6.94
CA ILE A 83 -2.83 10.37 6.02
C ILE A 83 -2.64 9.93 4.58
N PHE A 84 -1.41 9.61 4.18
CA PHE A 84 -1.11 9.13 2.84
C PHE A 84 -1.89 7.84 2.50
N ILE A 85 -1.89 6.85 3.39
CA ILE A 85 -2.65 5.60 3.23
C ILE A 85 -4.15 5.86 3.11
N MET A 86 -4.71 6.76 3.93
CA MET A 86 -6.14 7.11 3.85
C MET A 86 -6.46 7.86 2.56
N SER A 87 -5.60 8.79 2.15
CA SER A 87 -5.74 9.55 0.90
C SER A 87 -5.72 8.61 -0.30
N TRP A 88 -4.79 7.65 -0.33
CA TRP A 88 -4.76 6.57 -1.32
C TRP A 88 -6.08 5.82 -1.38
N ASN A 89 -6.61 5.37 -0.24
CA ASN A 89 -7.86 4.62 -0.21
C ASN A 89 -9.07 5.45 -0.68
N ILE A 90 -9.16 6.72 -0.30
CA ILE A 90 -10.23 7.62 -0.73
C ILE A 90 -10.15 7.86 -2.24
N THR A 91 -8.97 8.23 -2.76
CA THR A 91 -8.80 8.52 -4.19
C THR A 91 -9.11 7.30 -5.05
N THR A 92 -8.57 6.13 -4.70
CA THR A 92 -8.78 4.89 -5.46
C THR A 92 -10.23 4.40 -5.34
N PHE A 93 -10.88 4.60 -4.18
CA PHE A 93 -12.32 4.36 -4.04
C PHE A 93 -13.14 5.24 -4.98
N ILE A 94 -12.87 6.55 -5.04
CA ILE A 94 -13.59 7.47 -5.95
C ILE A 94 -13.42 7.03 -7.41
N LEU A 95 -12.21 6.68 -7.82
CA LEU A 95 -11.90 6.27 -9.20
C LEU A 95 -12.57 4.93 -9.58
N HIS A 96 -12.63 3.96 -8.67
CA HIS A 96 -13.08 2.60 -8.96
C HIS A 96 -14.50 2.27 -8.51
N SER A 97 -15.12 3.12 -7.67
CA SER A 97 -16.48 2.90 -7.15
C SER A 97 -17.53 2.68 -8.25
N LYS A 98 -17.37 3.31 -9.41
CA LYS A 98 -18.27 3.15 -10.57
C LYS A 98 -18.13 1.80 -11.28
N ASP A 99 -16.94 1.23 -11.27
CA ASP A 99 -16.63 -0.04 -11.95
C ASP A 99 -17.06 -1.26 -11.11
N ILE A 100 -17.10 -1.13 -9.78
CA ILE A 100 -17.33 -2.24 -8.84
C ILE A 100 -18.78 -2.22 -8.33
N ARG A 101 -19.69 -2.80 -9.13
CA ARG A 101 -21.14 -2.82 -8.85
C ARG A 101 -21.54 -3.44 -7.50
N PHE A 102 -20.79 -4.42 -6.99
CA PHE A 102 -21.08 -5.05 -5.69
C PHE A 102 -20.92 -4.10 -4.50
N LEU A 103 -20.08 -3.07 -4.59
CA LEU A 103 -19.92 -2.10 -3.51
C LEU A 103 -21.17 -1.24 -3.33
N ALA A 104 -21.91 -0.96 -4.41
CA ALA A 104 -23.09 -0.11 -4.37
C ALA A 104 -24.28 -0.71 -3.59
N THR A 105 -24.36 -2.04 -3.50
CA THR A 105 -25.45 -2.75 -2.80
C THR A 105 -25.09 -3.13 -1.36
N THR A 106 -23.89 -2.79 -0.92
CA THR A 106 -23.32 -3.32 0.31
C THR A 106 -23.28 -2.25 1.41
N ALA A 107 -23.64 -2.63 2.64
CA ALA A 107 -23.48 -1.74 3.79
C ALA A 107 -22.00 -1.41 4.04
N GLN A 108 -21.70 -0.12 4.30
CA GLN A 108 -20.35 0.42 4.54
C GLN A 108 -19.37 0.16 3.37
N PRO A 109 -19.64 0.70 2.17
CA PRO A 109 -18.86 0.40 0.96
C PRO A 109 -17.39 0.84 1.07
N PHE A 110 -17.13 2.01 1.65
CA PHE A 110 -15.78 2.54 1.80
C PHE A 110 -14.90 1.64 2.68
N LEU A 111 -15.40 1.23 3.85
CA LEU A 111 -14.64 0.37 4.76
C LEU A 111 -14.28 -0.98 4.10
N LYS A 112 -15.24 -1.59 3.41
CA LYS A 112 -15.01 -2.84 2.67
C LYS A 112 -14.01 -2.65 1.54
N TYR A 113 -14.06 -1.51 0.86
CA TYR A 113 -13.06 -1.17 -0.14
C TYR A 113 -11.66 -1.05 0.49
N CYS A 114 -11.51 -0.29 1.58
CA CYS A 114 -10.21 -0.12 2.26
C CYS A 114 -9.58 -1.45 2.68
N ILE A 115 -10.39 -2.38 3.22
CA ILE A 115 -9.91 -3.71 3.61
C ILE A 115 -9.41 -4.49 2.38
N ASN A 116 -10.15 -4.45 1.26
CA ASN A 116 -9.74 -5.13 0.04
C ASN A 116 -8.56 -4.44 -0.67
N ASN A 117 -8.40 -3.12 -0.49
CA ASN A 117 -7.32 -2.32 -1.04
C ASN A 117 -6.12 -2.16 -0.09
N ALA A 118 -6.07 -2.93 1.00
CA ALA A 118 -5.03 -2.84 2.02
C ALA A 118 -3.70 -3.47 1.60
N VAL A 119 -3.66 -4.22 0.48
CA VAL A 119 -2.47 -5.01 0.10
C VAL A 119 -1.23 -4.13 -0.10
N LEU A 120 -1.33 -3.03 -0.86
CA LEU A 120 -0.22 -2.09 -1.06
C LEU A 120 0.18 -1.38 0.25
N PRO A 121 -0.75 -0.77 1.01
CA PRO A 121 -0.46 -0.20 2.32
C PRO A 121 0.24 -1.17 3.29
N ILE A 122 -0.27 -2.40 3.41
CA ILE A 122 0.31 -3.41 4.31
C ILE A 122 1.71 -3.80 3.85
N LEU A 123 1.92 -4.00 2.55
CA LEU A 123 3.24 -4.32 2.01
C LEU A 123 4.26 -3.22 2.32
N PHE A 124 3.87 -1.95 2.16
CA PHE A 124 4.72 -0.82 2.52
C PHE A 124 4.99 -0.76 4.02
N LEU A 125 3.97 -0.93 4.87
CA LEU A 125 4.14 -0.93 6.33
C LEU A 125 5.06 -2.07 6.80
N LEU A 126 4.96 -3.26 6.21
CA LEU A 126 5.87 -4.37 6.50
C LEU A 126 7.32 -4.03 6.12
N LEU A 127 7.53 -3.47 4.92
CA LEU A 127 8.85 -3.02 4.48
C LEU A 127 9.41 -1.94 5.42
N TYR A 128 8.57 -0.97 5.79
CA TYR A 128 8.94 0.10 6.71
C TYR A 128 9.33 -0.45 8.09
N LEU A 129 8.54 -1.36 8.66
CA LEU A 129 8.84 -2.01 9.95
C LEU A 129 10.13 -2.81 9.90
N VAL A 130 10.35 -3.62 8.86
CA VAL A 130 11.60 -4.39 8.70
C VAL A 130 12.80 -3.45 8.61
N LYS A 131 12.69 -2.35 7.85
CA LYS A 131 13.77 -1.38 7.71
C LYS A 131 14.02 -0.58 8.99
N ALA A 132 12.98 -0.23 9.72
CA ALA A 132 13.10 0.44 11.02
C ALA A 132 13.80 -0.46 12.05
N LEU A 133 13.43 -1.74 12.12
CA LEU A 133 14.08 -2.71 13.01
C LEU A 133 15.54 -2.99 12.64
N GLN A 134 15.90 -2.89 11.36
CA GLN A 134 17.29 -3.03 10.90
C GLN A 134 18.13 -1.78 11.14
N TYR A 135 17.49 -0.63 11.32
CA TYR A 135 18.15 0.67 11.46
C TYR A 135 18.49 1.01 12.91
N ILE A 136 17.68 0.52 13.85
CA ILE A 136 17.95 0.53 15.29
C ILE A 136 19.12 -0.41 15.60
#